data_AF-A0A6L9E972-F1
#
_entry.id   AF-A0A6L9E972-F1
#
_cell.length_a   1.000
_cell.length_b   1.000
_cell.length_c   1.000
_cell.angle_alpha   90.00
_cell.angle_beta   90.00
_cell.angle_gamma   90.00
#
_symmetry.space_group_name_H-M   'P 1'
#
loop_
_entity.id
_entity.type
_entity.pdbx_description
1 polymer ?
#
loop_
_entity_poly.entity_id
_entity_poly.type
_entity_poly.pdbx_seq_one_letter_code
_entity_poly.pdbx_strand_id
1 'polypeptide(L)'
;MKTRIINYFLKLALAAGFLSAVADRFGLWPEDISAWGNWANFTAYTALINPLVPDGLIPALAAVATAAELVLAVLLLSGFKTVWVARISGALLLLFGLAMTFSTGLKGALDYSVFSAAAAAFGLSALEAIPRKPENELV
;
A
#
# COMPACT_ATOMS: atom_id res chain seq x y z
N MET A 1 19.14 18.77 2.30
CA MET A 1 18.74 18.34 0.92
C MET A 1 18.44 16.83 0.71
N LYS A 2 19.38 15.88 0.95
CA LYS A 2 19.22 14.44 0.60
C LYS A 2 17.98 13.75 1.21
N THR A 3 17.67 14.05 2.47
CA THR A 3 16.52 13.46 3.19
C THR A 3 15.16 13.88 2.62
N ARG A 4 15.07 15.09 2.03
CA ARG A 4 13.81 15.58 1.43
C ARG A 4 13.47 14.83 0.16
N ILE A 5 14.47 14.52 -0.67
CA ILE A 5 14.28 13.75 -1.90
C ILE A 5 13.78 12.34 -1.58
N ILE A 6 14.43 11.65 -0.63
CA ILE A 6 14.02 10.32 -0.18
C ILE A 6 12.58 10.34 0.33
N ASN A 7 12.22 11.36 1.13
CA ASN A 7 10.89 11.50 1.68
C ASN A 7 9.80 11.65 0.61
N TYR A 8 10.00 12.57 -0.33
CA TYR A 8 9.04 12.77 -1.43
C TYR A 8 8.96 11.54 -2.33
N PHE A 9 10.10 10.91 -2.60
CA PHE A 9 10.13 9.71 -3.42
C PHE A 9 9.36 8.55 -2.75
N LEU A 10 9.54 8.32 -1.44
CA LEU A 10 8.78 7.32 -0.70
C LEU A 10 7.27 7.60 -0.70
N LYS A 11 6.87 8.87 -0.48
CA LYS A 11 5.45 9.27 -0.54
C LYS A 11 4.86 9.00 -1.92
N LEU A 12 5.55 9.42 -2.98
CA LEU A 12 5.11 9.24 -4.36
C LEU A 12 5.06 7.77 -4.75
N ALA A 13 6.09 6.98 -4.44
CA ALA A 13 6.15 5.57 -4.80
C ALA A 13 5.04 4.75 -4.11
N LEU A 14 4.83 4.97 -2.80
CA LEU A 14 3.77 4.30 -2.06
C LEU A 14 2.38 4.71 -2.55
N ALA A 15 2.14 6.01 -2.74
CA ALA A 15 0.86 6.50 -3.26
C ALA A 15 0.58 6.00 -4.68
N ALA A 16 1.58 6.01 -5.56
CA ALA A 16 1.45 5.48 -6.91
C ALA A 16 1.16 3.97 -6.92
N GLY A 17 1.80 3.20 -6.03
CA GLY A 17 1.50 1.78 -5.85
C GLY A 17 0.04 1.52 -5.47
N PHE A 18 -0.47 2.24 -4.46
CA PHE A 18 -1.87 2.15 -4.07
C PHE A 18 -2.83 2.57 -5.20
N LEU A 19 -2.60 3.73 -5.84
CA LEU A 19 -3.45 4.21 -6.92
C LEU A 19 -3.43 3.27 -8.13
N SER A 20 -2.28 2.69 -8.46
CA SER A 20 -2.14 1.70 -9.53
C SER A 20 -2.94 0.43 -9.22
N ALA A 21 -2.87 -0.09 -8.00
CA ALA A 21 -3.66 -1.26 -7.59
C ALA A 21 -5.16 -0.98 -7.62
N VAL A 22 -5.60 0.22 -7.21
CA VAL A 22 -7.00 0.64 -7.33
C VAL A 22 -7.43 0.74 -8.80
N ALA A 23 -6.59 1.33 -9.65
CA ALA A 23 -6.83 1.45 -11.08
C ALA A 23 -6.99 0.08 -11.78
N ASP A 24 -6.20 -0.91 -11.37
CA ASP A 24 -6.27 -2.30 -11.84
C ASP A 24 -7.63 -2.93 -11.58
N ARG A 25 -8.17 -2.74 -10.36
CA ARG A 25 -9.48 -3.28 -9.95
C ARG A 25 -10.64 -2.68 -10.74
N PHE A 26 -10.47 -1.48 -11.28
CA PHE A 26 -11.47 -0.79 -12.10
C PHE A 26 -11.22 -0.92 -13.60
N GLY A 27 -10.26 -1.75 -14.03
CA GLY A 27 -9.97 -2.01 -15.45
C GLY A 27 -9.36 -0.84 -16.20
N LEU A 28 -8.63 0.03 -15.48
CA LEU A 28 -7.90 1.14 -16.11
C LEU A 28 -6.55 0.71 -16.68
N TRP A 29 -6.05 -0.47 -16.31
CA TRP A 29 -4.88 -1.10 -16.93
C TRP A 29 -5.28 -2.05 -18.05
N PRO A 30 -4.46 -2.19 -19.11
CA PRO A 30 -4.62 -3.23 -20.11
C PRO A 30 -4.62 -4.64 -19.49
N GLU A 31 -5.42 -5.54 -20.06
CA GLU A 31 -5.64 -6.90 -19.54
C GLU A 31 -4.34 -7.72 -19.47
N ASP A 32 -3.42 -7.52 -20.41
CA ASP A 32 -2.14 -8.25 -20.51
C ASP A 32 -1.12 -7.90 -19.42
N ILE A 33 -1.27 -6.75 -18.76
CA ILE A 33 -0.39 -6.30 -17.68
C ILE A 33 -1.09 -6.17 -16.33
N SER A 34 -2.39 -6.44 -16.28
CA SER A 34 -3.19 -6.30 -15.06
C SER A 34 -2.95 -7.47 -14.10
N ALA A 35 -2.95 -7.18 -12.80
CA ALA A 35 -2.90 -8.21 -11.76
C ALA A 35 -4.27 -8.88 -11.56
N TRP A 36 -5.35 -8.08 -11.57
CA TRP A 36 -6.74 -8.54 -11.45
C TRP A 36 -7.58 -8.09 -12.64
N GLY A 37 -7.37 -6.86 -13.14
CA GLY A 37 -8.00 -6.28 -14.33
C GLY A 37 -9.47 -5.90 -14.18
N ASN A 38 -10.20 -6.47 -13.23
CA ASN A 38 -11.56 -6.08 -12.91
C ASN A 38 -11.95 -6.44 -11.47
N TRP A 39 -13.08 -5.88 -11.03
CA TRP A 39 -13.59 -6.02 -9.67
C TRP A 39 -13.94 -7.47 -9.30
N ALA A 40 -14.47 -8.24 -10.25
CA ALA A 40 -14.87 -9.63 -10.01
C ALA A 40 -13.65 -10.51 -9.73
N ASN A 41 -12.59 -10.39 -10.54
CA ASN A 41 -11.32 -11.08 -10.34
C ASN A 41 -10.66 -10.68 -9.02
N PHE A 42 -10.67 -9.38 -8.69
CA PHE A 42 -10.15 -8.90 -7.41
C PHE A 42 -10.93 -9.45 -6.21
N THR A 43 -12.25 -9.49 -6.29
CA THR A 43 -13.11 -10.03 -5.22
C THR A 43 -12.88 -11.54 -5.05
N ALA A 44 -12.77 -12.29 -6.14
CA ALA A 44 -12.43 -13.71 -6.11
C ALA A 44 -11.03 -13.95 -5.50
N TYR A 45 -10.05 -13.11 -5.86
CA TYR A 45 -8.72 -13.16 -5.26
C TYR A 45 -8.73 -12.80 -3.77
N THR A 46 -9.58 -11.84 -3.37
CA THR A 46 -9.76 -11.47 -1.97
C THR A 46 -10.33 -12.63 -1.15
N ALA A 47 -11.28 -13.39 -1.69
CA ALA A 47 -11.76 -14.63 -1.06
C ALA A 47 -10.63 -15.65 -0.91
N LEU A 48 -9.85 -15.87 -1.98
CA LEU A 48 -8.75 -16.82 -1.99
C LEU A 48 -7.72 -16.55 -0.88
N ILE A 49 -7.34 -15.29 -0.67
CA ILE A 49 -6.33 -14.94 0.34
C ILE A 49 -6.88 -14.73 1.76
N ASN A 50 -8.20 -14.83 1.94
CA ASN A 50 -8.88 -14.68 3.24
C ASN A 50 -9.82 -15.86 3.52
N PRO A 51 -9.32 -17.10 3.63
CA PRO A 51 -10.16 -18.29 3.77
C PRO A 51 -10.98 -18.34 5.08
N LEU A 52 -10.63 -17.52 6.07
CA LEU A 52 -11.34 -17.41 7.34
C LEU A 52 -12.53 -16.44 7.30
N VAL A 53 -12.65 -15.64 6.24
CA VAL A 53 -13.71 -14.64 6.09
C VAL A 53 -14.89 -15.27 5.34
N PRO A 54 -16.12 -15.22 5.88
CA PRO A 54 -17.30 -15.71 5.18
C PRO A 54 -17.50 -15.04 3.82
N ASP A 55 -17.93 -15.79 2.81
CA ASP A 55 -18.11 -15.31 1.43
C ASP A 55 -18.97 -14.04 1.34
N GLY A 56 -20.02 -13.94 2.17
CA GLY A 56 -20.90 -12.77 2.21
C GLY A 56 -20.22 -11.47 2.67
N LEU A 57 -19.07 -11.55 3.35
CA LEU A 57 -18.29 -10.40 3.79
C LEU A 57 -17.13 -10.05 2.85
N ILE A 58 -16.79 -10.90 1.89
CA ILE A 58 -15.68 -10.66 0.95
C ILE A 58 -15.87 -9.37 0.12
N PRO A 59 -17.05 -9.08 -0.46
CA PRO A 59 -17.25 -7.84 -1.19
C PRO A 59 -17.06 -6.60 -0.31
N ALA A 60 -17.50 -6.66 0.94
CA ALA A 60 -17.30 -5.57 1.91
C ALA A 60 -15.82 -5.40 2.26
N LEU A 61 -15.09 -6.49 2.48
CA LEU A 61 -13.66 -6.45 2.74
C LEU A 61 -12.88 -5.86 1.55
N ALA A 62 -13.20 -6.30 0.33
CA ALA A 62 -12.61 -5.79 -0.91
C ALA A 62 -12.86 -4.27 -1.07
N ALA A 63 -14.09 -3.81 -0.78
CA ALA A 63 -14.46 -2.39 -0.80
C ALA A 63 -13.70 -1.58 0.26
N VAL A 64 -13.61 -2.08 1.49
CA VAL A 64 -12.88 -1.43 2.59
C VAL A 64 -11.39 -1.32 2.27
N ALA A 65 -10.77 -2.38 1.74
CA ALA A 65 -9.37 -2.37 1.33
C ALA A 65 -9.12 -1.32 0.23
N THR A 66 -9.96 -1.30 -0.80
CA THR A 66 -9.87 -0.33 -1.91
C THR A 66 -10.04 1.11 -1.44
N ALA A 67 -11.03 1.37 -0.58
CA ALA A 67 -11.24 2.69 0.00
C ALA A 67 -10.07 3.12 0.89
N ALA A 68 -9.54 2.20 1.71
CA ALA A 68 -8.40 2.47 2.57
C ALA A 68 -7.15 2.84 1.75
N GLU A 69 -6.84 2.09 0.69
CA GLU A 69 -5.71 2.40 -0.20
C GLU A 69 -5.85 3.76 -0.87
N LEU A 70 -7.04 4.09 -1.39
CA LEU A 70 -7.30 5.38 -2.03
C LEU A 70 -7.12 6.54 -1.04
N VAL A 71 -7.69 6.43 0.16
CA VAL A 71 -7.55 7.43 1.22
C VAL A 71 -6.09 7.57 1.65
N LEU A 72 -5.39 6.47 1.89
CA LEU A 72 -3.98 6.49 2.28
C LEU A 72 -3.09 7.11 1.20
N ALA A 73 -3.34 6.82 -0.08
CA ALA A 73 -2.60 7.43 -1.18
C ALA A 73 -2.76 8.96 -1.21
N VAL A 74 -4.00 9.46 -1.11
CA VAL A 74 -4.27 10.90 -1.08
C VAL A 74 -3.64 11.55 0.15
N LEU A 75 -3.73 10.91 1.31
CA LEU A 75 -3.12 11.41 2.54
C LEU A 75 -1.59 11.43 2.48
N LEU A 76 -0.94 10.44 1.86
CA LEU A 76 0.50 10.44 1.63
C LEU A 76 0.94 11.58 0.72
N LEU A 77 0.18 11.87 -0.35
CA LEU A 77 0.49 12.96 -1.28
C LEU A 77 0.26 14.35 -0.67
N SER A 78 -0.79 14.52 0.14
CA SER A 78 -1.04 15.78 0.86
C SER A 78 -0.03 16.07 1.98
N GLY A 79 0.69 15.06 2.46
CA GLY A 79 1.61 15.16 3.59
C GLY A 79 0.92 15.25 4.96
N PHE A 80 -0.40 15.12 5.02
CA PHE A 80 -1.18 15.20 6.26
C PHE A 80 -0.78 14.08 7.23
N LYS A 81 -0.30 14.45 8.43
CA LYS A 81 0.09 13.50 9.49
C LYS A 81 0.88 12.28 8.97
N THR A 82 1.88 12.53 8.10
CA THR A 82 2.61 11.49 7.35
C THR A 82 3.09 10.34 8.23
N VAL A 83 3.58 10.59 9.45
CA VAL A 83 4.03 9.54 10.39
C VAL A 83 2.98 8.46 10.61
N TRP A 84 1.72 8.85 10.82
CA TRP A 84 0.62 7.93 11.10
C TRP A 84 0.12 7.26 9.82
N VAL A 85 -0.05 8.03 8.75
CA VAL A 85 -0.49 7.52 7.45
C VAL A 85 0.48 6.44 6.96
N ALA A 86 1.79 6.70 7.03
CA ALA A 86 2.81 5.75 6.62
C ALA A 86 2.83 4.47 7.49
N ARG A 87 2.54 4.57 8.80
CA ARG A 87 2.38 3.37 9.67
C ARG A 87 1.20 2.52 9.26
N ILE A 88 0.06 3.15 9.00
CA ILE A 88 -1.16 2.45 8.61
C ILE A 88 -0.97 1.82 7.22
N SER A 89 -0.36 2.52 6.27
CA SER A 89 0.03 1.96 4.96
C SER A 89 0.95 0.75 5.10
N GLY A 90 1.97 0.82 5.98
CA GLY A 90 2.86 -0.31 6.23
C GLY A 90 2.14 -1.50 6.85
N ALA A 91 1.24 -1.26 7.81
CA ALA A 91 0.43 -2.31 8.42
C ALA A 91 -0.52 -2.97 7.40
N LEU A 92 -1.20 -2.16 6.56
CA LEU A 92 -2.08 -2.65 5.49
C LEU A 92 -1.32 -3.54 4.51
N LEU A 93 -0.16 -3.08 4.01
CA LEU A 93 0.68 -3.86 3.09
C LEU A 93 1.22 -5.13 3.75
N LEU A 94 1.64 -5.06 5.02
CA LEU A 94 2.11 -6.22 5.76
C LEU A 94 1.01 -7.27 5.92
N LEU A 95 -0.19 -6.85 6.31
CA LEU A 95 -1.34 -7.76 6.43
C LEU A 95 -1.69 -8.40 5.08
N PHE A 96 -1.66 -7.63 3.99
CA PHE A 96 -1.86 -8.16 2.64
C PHE A 96 -0.78 -9.19 2.26
N GLY A 97 0.50 -8.90 2.50
CA GLY A 97 1.61 -9.82 2.23
C GLY A 97 1.54 -11.10 3.06
N LEU A 98 1.11 -11.01 4.33
CA LEU A 98 0.89 -12.17 5.19
C LEU A 98 -0.30 -13.02 4.70
N ALA A 99 -1.42 -12.38 4.33
CA ALA A 99 -2.58 -13.07 3.76
C ALA A 99 -2.20 -13.84 2.47
N MET A 100 -1.42 -13.22 1.58
CA MET A 100 -0.86 -13.88 0.40
C MET A 100 0.04 -15.06 0.77
N THR A 101 0.93 -14.88 1.75
CA THR A 101 1.90 -15.90 2.15
C THR A 101 1.23 -17.14 2.74
N PHE A 102 0.24 -16.95 3.61
CA PHE A 102 -0.46 -18.06 4.24
C PHE A 102 -1.45 -18.78 3.32
N SER A 103 -1.95 -18.09 2.29
CA SER A 103 -2.99 -18.67 1.41
C SER A 103 -2.41 -19.23 0.10
N THR A 104 -1.51 -18.50 -0.54
CA THR A 104 -0.94 -18.83 -1.88
C THR A 104 0.55 -19.15 -1.83
N GLY A 105 1.17 -19.08 -0.66
CA GLY A 105 2.61 -19.24 -0.47
C GLY A 105 3.39 -17.94 -0.65
N LEU A 106 4.70 -18.01 -0.38
CA LEU A 106 5.56 -16.83 -0.30
C LEU A 106 5.87 -16.18 -1.67
N LYS A 107 5.81 -16.96 -2.77
CA LYS A 107 6.26 -16.51 -4.10
C LYS A 107 5.51 -15.26 -4.58
N GLY A 108 4.18 -15.27 -4.53
CA GLY A 108 3.39 -14.12 -4.97
C GLY A 108 3.69 -12.86 -4.16
N ALA A 109 3.79 -12.98 -2.83
CA ALA A 109 4.07 -11.85 -1.96
C ALA A 109 5.44 -11.20 -2.25
N LEU A 110 6.43 -12.02 -2.67
CA LEU A 110 7.75 -11.55 -3.10
C LEU A 110 7.72 -10.94 -4.51
N ASP A 111 6.98 -11.53 -5.46
CA ASP A 111 6.87 -11.02 -6.83
C ASP A 111 6.26 -9.63 -6.88
N TYR A 112 5.21 -9.39 -6.09
CA TYR A 112 4.61 -8.07 -5.92
C TYR A 112 5.43 -7.13 -5.01
N SER A 113 6.57 -7.60 -4.47
CA SER A 113 7.43 -6.84 -3.56
C SER A 113 6.69 -6.23 -2.37
N VAL A 114 5.64 -6.92 -1.87
CA VAL A 114 4.73 -6.37 -0.84
C VAL A 114 5.47 -6.08 0.46
N PHE A 115 6.37 -6.96 0.88
CA PHE A 115 7.17 -6.75 2.10
C PHE A 115 8.14 -5.58 1.97
N SER A 116 8.70 -5.36 0.77
CA SER A 116 9.55 -4.20 0.48
C SER A 116 8.74 -2.91 0.56
N ALA A 117 7.52 -2.88 0.02
CA ALA A 117 6.62 -1.75 0.12
C ALA A 117 6.19 -1.47 1.57
N ALA A 118 5.89 -2.52 2.35
CA ALA A 118 5.57 -2.40 3.77
C ALA A 118 6.76 -1.82 4.57
N ALA A 119 7.97 -2.32 4.33
CA ALA A 119 9.20 -1.80 4.95
C ALA A 119 9.46 -0.34 4.57
N ALA A 120 9.22 0.04 3.31
CA ALA A 120 9.34 1.42 2.84
C ALA A 120 8.35 2.36 3.56
N ALA A 121 7.12 1.92 3.79
CA ALA A 121 6.12 2.68 4.53
C ALA A 121 6.49 2.85 6.01
N PHE A 122 6.97 1.80 6.69
CA PHE A 122 7.50 1.93 8.04
C PHE A 122 8.74 2.83 8.10
N GLY A 123 9.64 2.71 7.12
CA GLY A 123 10.81 3.57 6.97
C GLY A 123 10.44 5.05 6.78
N LEU A 124 9.42 5.34 5.98
CA LEU A 124 8.88 6.69 5.82
C LEU A 124 8.33 7.24 7.14
N SER A 125 7.62 6.42 7.91
CA SER A 125 7.14 6.83 9.25
C SER A 125 8.29 7.16 10.19
N ALA A 126 9.32 6.32 10.24
CA ALA A 126 10.50 6.55 11.07
C ALA A 126 11.24 7.84 10.63
N LEU A 127 11.37 8.07 9.32
CA LEU A 127 12.02 9.26 8.77
C LEU A 127 11.31 10.56 9.14
N GLU A 128 9.98 10.55 9.16
CA GLU A 128 9.16 11.72 9.51
C GLU A 128 9.00 11.92 11.02
N ALA A 129 9.22 10.88 11.82
CA ALA A 129 9.16 10.96 13.28
C ALA A 129 10.39 11.67 13.89
N ILE A 130 11.50 11.73 13.15
CA ILE A 130 12.71 12.42 13.58
C ILE A 130 12.51 13.95 13.41
N PRO A 131 12.64 14.75 14.49
CA PRO A 131 12.59 16.21 14.38
C PRO A 131 13.67 16.71 13.44
N ARG A 132 13.30 17.45 12.40
CA ARG A 132 14.29 18.07 11.52
C ARG A 132 14.88 19.28 12.23
N LYS A 133 16.19 19.25 12.51
CA LYS A 133 16.91 20.44 12.98
C LYS A 133 16.85 21.51 11.87
N PRO A 134 16.56 22.78 12.18
CA PRO A 134 16.52 23.83 11.17
C PRO A 134 17.88 23.91 10.44
N GLU A 135 17.83 24.00 9.11
CA GLU A 135 19.00 23.99 8.21
C GLU A 135 19.93 25.23 8.44
N ASN A 136 19.50 26.19 9.28
CA ASN A 136 20.18 27.44 9.59
C ASN A 136 21.09 27.43 10.84
N GLU A 137 21.25 26.31 11.55
CA GLU A 137 22.12 26.21 12.76
C GLU A 137 23.54 25.67 12.47
N LEU A 138 23.97 25.64 11.20
CA LEU A 138 25.28 25.14 10.79
C LEU A 138 26.17 26.20 10.13
N VAL A 139 25.90 27.49 10.39
CA VAL A 139 26.78 28.61 9.99
C VAL A 139 27.29 29.30 11.24
#